data_AF-A0A927TFL0-F1
#
_entry.id   AF-A0A927TFL0-F1
#
_cell.length_a   1.000
_cell.length_b   1.000
_cell.length_c   1.000
_cell.angle_alpha   90.00
_cell.angle_beta   90.00
_cell.angle_gamma   90.00
#
_symmetry.space_group_name_H-M   'P 1'
#
loop_
_entity.id
_entity.type
_entity.pdbx_description
1 polymer ?
#
loop_
_entity_poly.entity_id
_entity_poly.type
_entity_poly.pdbx_seq_one_letter_code
_entity_poly.pdbx_strand_id
1 'polypeptide(L)'
;MLKKYDKHARKDAFAGSTLSEFEEWKAKSRELLKELLGMEYMETCPLEPKLEERITLEDGIVREKVVIQVEPDTWMPMYILIPPKTSDKKQECVLALPGHQGAGKYSVAGCYDIPAVMEKIEFYNYDYGMQLAKRGYVALCPDCRGFGERRDEKVQTPGDEKAFLTSSCFHLAHMAEPLGMTVIGMCTWDAMRLIDYAYERGEWDVENLGAVGFSGGGMQLLWLAALDERVKRCVISGYLYGYKDALMILNGNCSCNYVPNLWKHYDMGDIASLIAPRRLVVQSCRDDHLNGPRGLENVYEQLEVVKAAYALYPEAVAPIHDIREGRHRWHKEVLDVILPAGVN
;
A
#
# COMPACT_ATOMS: atom_id res chain seq x y z
N MET A 1 -5.92 1.81 29.12
CA MET A 1 -5.77 0.96 27.91
C MET A 1 -4.33 0.48 27.73
N LEU A 2 -3.31 1.33 27.82
CA LEU A 2 -1.90 0.95 27.63
C LEU A 2 -1.43 -0.22 28.53
N LYS A 3 -1.75 -0.24 29.82
CA LYS A 3 -1.43 -1.39 30.70
C LYS A 3 -1.99 -2.74 30.20
N LYS A 4 -3.15 -2.73 29.50
CA LYS A 4 -3.72 -3.94 28.90
C LYS A 4 -2.95 -4.33 27.64
N TYR A 5 -2.57 -3.35 26.83
CA TYR A 5 -1.69 -3.56 25.69
C TYR A 5 -0.39 -4.23 26.15
N ASP A 6 0.32 -3.61 27.08
CA ASP A 6 1.64 -4.10 27.55
C ASP A 6 1.61 -5.51 28.13
N LYS A 7 0.47 -5.92 28.71
CA LYS A 7 0.29 -7.26 29.30
C LYS A 7 -0.04 -8.34 28.26
N HIS A 8 -0.68 -7.98 27.15
CA HIS A 8 -1.34 -8.94 26.26
C HIS A 8 -0.94 -8.82 24.78
N ALA A 9 -0.14 -7.81 24.43
CA ALA A 9 0.22 -7.54 23.05
C ALA A 9 1.22 -8.55 22.50
N ARG A 10 1.21 -8.68 21.18
CA ARG A 10 2.25 -9.34 20.38
C ARG A 10 2.60 -10.77 20.83
N LYS A 11 1.60 -11.54 21.28
CA LYS A 11 1.77 -12.86 21.90
C LYS A 11 2.23 -13.95 20.92
N ASP A 12 2.01 -13.73 19.62
CA ASP A 12 2.31 -14.67 18.56
C ASP A 12 3.51 -14.21 17.71
N ALA A 13 4.31 -13.25 18.21
CA ALA A 13 5.57 -12.86 17.58
C ALA A 13 6.47 -14.07 17.31
N PHE A 14 7.24 -14.03 16.22
CA PHE A 14 8.22 -15.09 15.95
C PHE A 14 9.26 -15.14 17.07
N ALA A 15 9.44 -16.32 17.67
CA ALA A 15 10.38 -16.57 18.76
C ALA A 15 11.39 -17.69 18.44
N GLY A 16 11.35 -18.23 17.21
CA GLY A 16 12.27 -19.26 16.74
C GLY A 16 13.63 -18.70 16.30
N SER A 17 14.48 -19.58 15.79
CA SER A 17 15.85 -19.23 15.36
C SER A 17 16.27 -19.86 14.03
N THR A 18 15.43 -20.72 13.46
CA THR A 18 15.72 -21.41 12.20
C THR A 18 14.77 -20.98 11.09
N LEU A 19 15.22 -21.15 9.84
CA LEU A 19 14.40 -20.89 8.66
C LEU A 19 13.12 -21.76 8.62
N SER A 20 13.22 -23.03 9.03
CA SER A 20 12.06 -23.94 9.04
C SER A 20 10.98 -23.46 10.02
N GLU A 21 11.36 -23.08 11.24
CA GLU A 21 10.43 -22.54 12.23
C GLU A 21 9.79 -21.24 11.74
N PHE A 22 10.57 -20.40 11.03
CA PHE A 22 10.06 -19.15 10.48
C PHE A 22 9.05 -19.37 9.37
N GLU A 23 9.29 -20.31 8.45
CA GLU A 23 8.32 -20.63 7.38
C GLU A 23 7.02 -21.21 7.94
N GLU A 24 7.10 -22.09 8.95
CA GLU A 24 5.92 -22.60 9.65
C GLU A 24 5.14 -21.47 10.34
N TRP A 25 5.84 -20.58 11.06
CA TRP A 25 5.25 -19.41 11.69
C TRP A 25 4.63 -18.46 10.67
N LYS A 26 5.31 -18.21 9.54
CA LYS A 26 4.87 -17.32 8.46
C LYS A 26 3.59 -17.84 7.82
N ALA A 27 3.49 -19.14 7.54
CA ALA A 27 2.28 -19.76 7.01
C ALA A 27 1.10 -19.61 7.98
N LYS A 28 1.29 -19.96 9.27
CA LYS A 28 0.26 -19.80 10.30
C LYS A 28 -0.16 -18.34 10.48
N SER A 29 0.80 -17.41 10.43
CA SER A 29 0.55 -15.99 10.63
C SER A 29 -0.26 -15.40 9.48
N ARG A 30 -0.01 -15.81 8.22
CA ARG A 30 -0.83 -15.39 7.08
C ARG A 30 -2.28 -15.84 7.21
N GLU A 31 -2.53 -17.08 7.63
CA GLU A 31 -3.91 -17.56 7.84
C GLU A 31 -4.62 -16.79 8.94
N LEU A 32 -3.95 -16.54 10.07
CA LEU A 32 -4.51 -15.70 11.14
C LEU A 32 -4.77 -14.26 10.69
N LEU A 33 -3.87 -13.66 9.91
CA LEU A 33 -4.09 -12.32 9.36
C LEU A 33 -5.29 -12.29 8.41
N LYS A 34 -5.47 -13.30 7.54
CA LYS A 34 -6.66 -13.42 6.68
C LYS A 34 -7.95 -13.49 7.49
N GLU A 35 -7.96 -14.27 8.57
CA GLU A 35 -9.09 -14.35 9.52
C GLU A 35 -9.38 -12.98 10.14
N LEU A 36 -8.36 -12.31 10.71
CA LEU A 36 -8.51 -11.00 11.35
C LEU A 36 -8.98 -9.89 10.38
N LEU A 37 -8.66 -10.03 9.09
CA LEU A 37 -9.10 -9.10 8.06
C LEU A 37 -10.52 -9.36 7.56
N GLY A 38 -11.11 -10.51 7.90
CA GLY A 38 -12.40 -10.98 7.38
C GLY A 38 -12.34 -11.40 5.92
N MET A 39 -11.20 -11.91 5.46
CA MET A 39 -11.01 -12.29 4.05
C MET A 39 -11.89 -13.47 3.61
N GLU A 40 -12.34 -14.32 4.54
CA GLU A 40 -13.26 -15.43 4.25
C GLU A 40 -14.63 -14.97 3.71
N TYR A 41 -15.00 -13.71 3.97
CA TYR A 41 -16.25 -13.11 3.52
C TYR A 41 -16.12 -12.34 2.20
N MET A 42 -14.92 -12.24 1.63
CA MET A 42 -14.70 -11.56 0.36
C MET A 42 -14.99 -12.50 -0.81
N GLU A 43 -15.63 -11.98 -1.86
CA GLU A 43 -16.12 -12.79 -2.97
C GLU A 43 -15.39 -12.51 -4.28
N THR A 44 -14.87 -13.56 -4.92
CA THR A 44 -14.30 -13.44 -6.27
C THR A 44 -15.39 -13.31 -7.32
N CYS A 45 -15.16 -12.48 -8.33
CA CYS A 45 -16.04 -12.31 -9.48
C CYS A 45 -15.22 -12.07 -10.76
N PRO A 46 -15.82 -12.22 -11.97
CA PRO A 46 -15.20 -11.77 -13.21
C PRO A 46 -14.84 -10.28 -13.15
N LEU A 47 -13.65 -9.93 -13.60
CA LEU A 47 -13.12 -8.56 -13.49
C LEU A 47 -13.85 -7.53 -14.36
N GLU A 48 -14.52 -7.98 -15.43
CA GLU A 48 -15.27 -7.14 -16.38
C GLU A 48 -14.62 -5.76 -16.69
N PRO A 49 -13.35 -5.73 -17.15
CA PRO A 49 -12.64 -4.48 -17.34
C PRO A 49 -13.31 -3.59 -18.40
N LYS A 50 -13.51 -2.32 -18.07
CA LYS A 50 -14.08 -1.29 -18.96
C LYS A 50 -13.10 -0.13 -19.11
N LEU A 51 -12.64 0.12 -20.32
CA LEU A 51 -11.87 1.32 -20.66
C LEU A 51 -12.85 2.49 -20.85
N GLU A 52 -12.76 3.50 -19.99
CA GLU A 52 -13.63 4.69 -20.03
C GLU A 52 -12.97 5.85 -20.77
N GLU A 53 -11.66 6.01 -20.62
CA GLU A 53 -10.90 7.11 -21.22
C GLU A 53 -9.51 6.63 -21.60
N ARG A 54 -8.99 7.16 -22.71
CA ARG A 54 -7.59 7.01 -23.10
C ARG A 54 -7.08 8.32 -23.70
N ILE A 55 -6.09 8.91 -23.06
CA ILE A 55 -5.44 10.14 -23.52
C ILE A 55 -3.93 9.97 -23.59
N THR A 56 -3.29 10.75 -24.46
CA THR A 56 -1.83 10.87 -24.51
C THR A 56 -1.44 12.15 -23.80
N LEU A 57 -0.61 12.03 -22.76
CA LEU A 57 -0.05 13.12 -21.98
C LEU A 57 1.26 13.61 -22.60
N GLU A 58 1.89 14.59 -21.95
CA GLU A 58 3.26 14.98 -22.23
C GLU A 58 4.23 13.78 -22.14
N ASP A 59 5.39 13.90 -22.79
CA ASP A 59 6.41 12.84 -22.88
C ASP A 59 5.93 11.53 -23.57
N GLY A 60 4.75 11.54 -24.20
CA GLY A 60 4.17 10.39 -24.89
C GLY A 60 3.59 9.33 -23.96
N ILE A 61 3.43 9.63 -22.67
CA ILE A 61 2.81 8.72 -21.69
C ILE A 61 1.31 8.62 -22.00
N VAL A 62 0.79 7.41 -22.17
CA VAL A 62 -0.64 7.17 -22.30
C VAL A 62 -1.25 7.01 -20.91
N ARG A 63 -2.32 7.74 -20.61
CA ARG A 63 -3.15 7.51 -19.42
C ARG A 63 -4.47 6.88 -19.83
N GLU A 64 -4.75 5.70 -19.32
CA GLU A 64 -6.04 5.04 -19.45
C GLU A 64 -6.83 5.14 -18.14
N LYS A 65 -8.12 5.47 -18.21
CA LYS A 65 -9.07 5.27 -17.12
C LYS A 65 -9.76 3.93 -17.34
N VAL A 66 -9.55 2.99 -16.42
CA VAL A 66 -10.17 1.67 -16.46
C VAL A 66 -10.95 1.43 -15.18
N VAL A 67 -12.09 0.75 -15.29
CA VAL A 67 -12.86 0.27 -14.15
C VAL A 67 -12.91 -1.25 -14.19
N ILE A 68 -12.63 -1.90 -13.07
CA ILE A 68 -12.76 -3.36 -12.90
C ILE A 68 -13.69 -3.69 -11.73
N GLN A 69 -14.35 -4.83 -11.79
CA GLN A 69 -15.13 -5.39 -10.68
C GLN A 69 -14.20 -6.18 -9.75
N VAL A 70 -14.23 -5.88 -8.45
CA VAL A 70 -13.33 -6.48 -7.44
C VAL A 70 -14.07 -7.42 -6.48
N GLU A 71 -15.36 -7.20 -6.30
CA GLU A 71 -16.36 -8.10 -5.68
C GLU A 71 -17.68 -7.91 -6.43
N PRO A 72 -18.67 -8.81 -6.31
CA PRO A 72 -20.00 -8.60 -6.88
C PRO A 72 -20.54 -7.19 -6.59
N ASP A 73 -20.91 -6.47 -7.65
CA ASP A 73 -21.43 -5.09 -7.63
C ASP A 73 -20.46 -4.03 -7.06
N THR A 74 -19.20 -4.39 -6.81
CA THR A 74 -18.18 -3.48 -6.29
C THR A 74 -17.13 -3.19 -7.35
N TRP A 75 -17.05 -1.93 -7.76
CA TRP A 75 -16.21 -1.48 -8.87
C TRP A 75 -15.05 -0.61 -8.40
N MET A 76 -13.88 -0.80 -9.03
CA MET A 76 -12.66 -0.08 -8.75
C MET A 76 -12.17 0.67 -10.00
N PRO A 77 -12.37 2.00 -10.07
CA PRO A 77 -11.73 2.84 -11.06
C PRO A 77 -10.24 2.99 -10.76
N MET A 78 -9.44 3.06 -11.81
CA MET A 78 -8.00 3.30 -11.74
C MET A 78 -7.54 4.13 -12.94
N TYR A 79 -6.42 4.82 -12.76
CA TYR A 79 -5.61 5.29 -13.87
C TYR A 79 -4.46 4.33 -14.10
N ILE A 80 -4.14 4.08 -15.37
CA ILE A 80 -3.00 3.28 -15.80
C ILE A 80 -2.12 4.20 -16.62
N LEU A 81 -0.89 4.44 -16.16
CA LEU A 81 0.10 5.24 -16.87
C LEU A 81 1.05 4.32 -17.62
N ILE A 82 1.04 4.41 -18.95
CA ILE A 82 1.78 3.54 -19.85
C ILE A 82 2.80 4.42 -20.60
N PRO A 83 4.09 4.35 -20.26
CA PRO A 83 5.10 5.13 -20.97
C PRO A 83 5.40 4.56 -22.36
N PRO A 84 5.99 5.34 -23.27
CA PRO A 84 6.45 4.85 -24.56
C PRO A 84 7.36 3.63 -24.41
N LYS A 85 7.20 2.64 -25.29
CA LYS A 85 8.11 1.50 -25.35
C LYS A 85 9.49 1.95 -25.82
N THR A 86 10.53 1.54 -25.10
CA THR A 86 11.93 1.72 -25.49
C THR A 86 12.54 0.46 -26.12
N SER A 87 11.84 -0.68 -26.05
CA SER A 87 12.21 -1.95 -26.68
C SER A 87 10.99 -2.86 -26.86
N ASP A 88 11.18 -4.00 -27.52
CA ASP A 88 10.13 -5.03 -27.67
C ASP A 88 9.86 -5.84 -26.40
N LYS A 89 10.67 -5.66 -25.34
CA LYS A 89 10.42 -6.33 -24.05
C LYS A 89 9.14 -5.80 -23.42
N LYS A 90 8.44 -6.67 -22.69
CA LYS A 90 7.32 -6.25 -21.86
C LYS A 90 7.82 -5.24 -20.81
N GLN A 91 7.07 -4.16 -20.63
CA GLN A 91 7.40 -3.13 -19.65
C GLN A 91 7.07 -3.64 -18.25
N GLU A 92 7.92 -3.32 -17.28
CA GLU A 92 7.69 -3.70 -15.89
C GLU A 92 6.47 -2.95 -15.32
N CYS A 93 5.61 -3.70 -14.64
CA CYS A 93 4.39 -3.19 -14.02
C CYS A 93 4.60 -2.91 -12.53
N VAL A 94 4.11 -1.76 -12.06
CA VAL A 94 4.20 -1.32 -10.67
C VAL A 94 2.84 -0.84 -10.19
N LEU A 95 2.34 -1.41 -9.09
CA LEU A 95 1.16 -0.89 -8.40
C LEU A 95 1.56 0.36 -7.59
N ALA A 96 0.80 1.44 -7.72
CA ALA A 96 1.03 2.70 -7.02
C ALA A 96 -0.19 3.00 -6.13
N LEU A 97 -0.18 2.51 -4.89
CA LEU A 97 -1.34 2.50 -4.00
C LEU A 97 -1.51 3.85 -3.29
N PRO A 98 -2.67 4.52 -3.39
CA PRO A 98 -2.87 5.87 -2.87
C PRO A 98 -2.98 5.94 -1.34
N GLY A 99 -2.66 7.11 -0.78
CA GLY A 99 -2.82 7.41 0.64
C GLY A 99 -3.92 8.44 0.95
N HIS A 100 -4.05 8.78 2.22
CA HIS A 100 -5.01 9.78 2.70
C HIS A 100 -4.66 11.19 2.23
N GLN A 101 -5.67 12.05 2.07
CA GLN A 101 -5.50 13.45 1.66
C GLN A 101 -4.79 13.65 0.31
N GLY A 102 -4.81 12.65 -0.57
CA GLY A 102 -4.26 12.79 -1.92
C GLY A 102 -5.14 12.20 -3.01
N ALA A 103 -6.46 12.37 -2.86
CA ALA A 103 -7.43 12.14 -3.92
C ALA A 103 -7.33 10.79 -4.66
N GLY A 104 -6.98 9.69 -3.99
CA GLY A 104 -6.95 8.38 -4.63
C GLY A 104 -6.05 8.35 -5.86
N LYS A 105 -6.54 7.80 -6.97
CA LYS A 105 -5.81 7.71 -8.24
C LYS A 105 -5.37 9.06 -8.81
N TYR A 106 -6.05 10.15 -8.50
CA TYR A 106 -5.82 11.45 -9.14
C TYR A 106 -4.46 12.04 -8.78
N SER A 107 -4.10 12.14 -7.49
CA SER A 107 -2.78 12.67 -7.15
C SER A 107 -1.68 11.71 -7.58
N VAL A 108 -1.87 10.40 -7.40
CA VAL A 108 -0.87 9.39 -7.76
C VAL A 108 -0.56 9.38 -9.26
N ALA A 109 -1.59 9.56 -10.09
CA ALA A 109 -1.46 9.63 -11.54
C ALA A 109 -1.05 11.02 -12.07
N GLY A 110 -0.81 12.01 -11.20
CA GLY A 110 -0.40 13.36 -11.62
C GLY A 110 -1.50 14.15 -12.33
N CYS A 111 -2.74 14.12 -11.83
CA CYS A 111 -3.81 15.00 -12.34
C CYS A 111 -3.66 16.42 -11.76
N TYR A 112 -2.83 17.26 -12.40
CA TYR A 112 -2.54 18.63 -11.96
C TYR A 112 -3.65 19.63 -12.31
N ASP A 113 -4.67 19.23 -13.06
CA ASP A 113 -5.78 20.05 -13.52
C ASP A 113 -6.83 20.37 -12.44
N ILE A 114 -6.80 19.65 -11.31
CA ILE A 114 -7.64 19.92 -10.14
C ILE A 114 -6.80 20.64 -9.07
N PRO A 115 -7.04 21.93 -8.78
CA PRO A 115 -6.17 22.72 -7.87
C PRO A 115 -5.94 22.08 -6.50
N ALA A 116 -6.99 21.55 -5.87
CA ALA A 116 -6.86 20.84 -4.59
C ALA A 116 -5.98 19.58 -4.68
N VAL A 117 -5.97 18.88 -5.82
CA VAL A 117 -5.13 17.70 -6.07
C VAL A 117 -3.68 18.13 -6.32
N MET A 118 -3.48 19.19 -7.11
CA MET A 118 -2.17 19.79 -7.39
C MET A 118 -1.47 20.23 -6.10
N GLU A 119 -2.17 20.92 -5.19
CA GLU A 119 -1.63 21.34 -3.89
C GLU A 119 -1.07 20.13 -3.11
N LYS A 120 -1.79 19.00 -3.13
CA LYS A 120 -1.37 17.78 -2.42
C LYS A 120 -0.25 17.03 -3.14
N ILE A 121 -0.21 17.07 -4.47
CA ILE A 121 0.94 16.58 -5.23
C ILE A 121 2.18 17.39 -4.84
N GLU A 122 2.12 18.71 -4.81
CA GLU A 122 3.28 19.55 -4.45
C GLU A 122 3.72 19.34 -3.00
N PHE A 123 2.76 19.36 -2.07
CA PHE A 123 3.02 19.22 -0.64
C PHE A 123 3.63 17.86 -0.30
N TYR A 124 3.01 16.78 -0.77
CA TYR A 124 3.40 15.41 -0.40
C TYR A 124 4.31 14.72 -1.42
N ASN A 125 4.53 15.30 -2.60
CA ASN A 125 5.16 14.64 -3.75
C ASN A 125 4.40 13.36 -4.18
N TYR A 126 3.06 13.44 -4.17
CA TYR A 126 2.15 12.28 -4.23
C TYR A 126 2.03 11.62 -5.62
N ASP A 127 2.59 12.22 -6.66
CA ASP A 127 2.52 11.77 -8.05
C ASP A 127 3.49 10.63 -8.37
N TYR A 128 3.76 9.72 -7.42
CA TYR A 128 4.72 8.65 -7.60
C TYR A 128 4.34 7.67 -8.71
N GLY A 129 3.07 7.55 -9.10
CA GLY A 129 2.66 6.84 -10.32
C GLY A 129 3.18 7.53 -11.58
N MET A 130 3.08 8.87 -11.66
CA MET A 130 3.66 9.66 -12.74
C MET A 130 5.20 9.60 -12.73
N GLN A 131 5.82 9.65 -11.55
CA GLN A 131 7.28 9.52 -11.40
C GLN A 131 7.80 8.15 -11.86
N LEU A 132 7.02 7.08 -11.68
CA LEU A 132 7.29 5.74 -12.20
C LEU A 132 7.14 5.69 -13.73
N ALA A 133 6.07 6.26 -14.28
CA ALA A 133 5.85 6.33 -15.72
C ALA A 133 6.99 7.07 -16.44
N LYS A 134 7.44 8.21 -15.89
CA LYS A 134 8.60 8.95 -16.41
C LYS A 134 9.93 8.18 -16.35
N ARG A 135 9.99 7.08 -15.58
CA ARG A 135 11.13 6.16 -15.51
C ARG A 135 10.96 4.92 -16.40
N GLY A 136 9.88 4.81 -17.17
CA GLY A 136 9.62 3.69 -18.09
C GLY A 136 8.79 2.54 -17.52
N TYR A 137 8.30 2.67 -16.28
CA TYR A 137 7.43 1.67 -15.66
C TYR A 137 5.96 1.91 -15.99
N VAL A 138 5.21 0.85 -16.21
CA VAL A 138 3.75 0.95 -16.24
C VAL A 138 3.26 1.09 -14.80
N ALA A 139 2.52 2.15 -14.50
CA ALA A 139 2.02 2.42 -13.15
C ALA A 139 0.50 2.26 -13.08
N LEU A 140 0.02 1.40 -12.16
CA LEU A 140 -1.40 1.18 -11.89
C LEU A 140 -1.77 1.97 -10.64
N CYS A 141 -2.59 3.00 -10.80
CA CYS A 141 -3.00 3.94 -9.76
C CYS A 141 -4.49 3.73 -9.45
N PRO A 142 -4.87 2.85 -8.51
CA PRO A 142 -6.28 2.59 -8.21
C PRO A 142 -6.88 3.64 -7.28
N ASP A 143 -8.22 3.72 -7.25
CA ASP A 143 -8.95 4.20 -6.08
C ASP A 143 -9.18 3.03 -5.11
N CYS A 144 -8.68 3.12 -3.89
CA CYS A 144 -9.03 2.17 -2.83
C CYS A 144 -10.41 2.50 -2.21
N ARG A 145 -11.01 1.55 -1.46
CA ARG A 145 -12.35 1.74 -0.89
C ARG A 145 -12.41 2.97 -0.01
N GLY A 146 -13.40 3.82 -0.26
CA GLY A 146 -13.59 5.05 0.49
C GLY A 146 -12.70 6.20 0.04
N PHE A 147 -12.01 6.10 -1.11
CA PHE A 147 -11.19 7.18 -1.68
C PHE A 147 -11.54 7.42 -3.14
N GLY A 148 -11.20 8.61 -3.65
CA GLY A 148 -11.45 9.01 -5.03
C GLY A 148 -12.91 8.81 -5.43
N GLU A 149 -13.15 8.12 -6.54
CA GLU A 149 -14.50 7.85 -7.04
C GLU A 149 -15.25 6.79 -6.20
N ARG A 150 -14.58 6.11 -5.26
CA ARG A 150 -15.14 5.06 -4.38
C ARG A 150 -15.51 5.55 -2.98
N ARG A 151 -15.66 6.86 -2.80
CA ARG A 151 -16.22 7.46 -1.59
C ARG A 151 -17.74 7.31 -1.55
N ASP A 152 -18.33 7.38 -0.36
CA ASP A 152 -19.79 7.49 -0.24
C ASP A 152 -20.29 8.73 -0.96
N GLU A 153 -21.42 8.62 -1.66
CA GLU A 153 -22.06 9.74 -2.37
C GLU A 153 -22.25 10.98 -1.46
N LYS A 154 -22.53 10.75 -0.17
CA LYS A 154 -22.74 11.83 0.82
C LYS A 154 -21.53 12.73 1.04
N VAL A 155 -20.32 12.26 0.74
CA VAL A 155 -19.08 13.06 0.85
C VAL A 155 -18.51 13.43 -0.53
N GLN A 156 -19.19 13.04 -1.61
CA GLN A 156 -18.89 13.49 -2.97
C GLN A 156 -19.71 14.75 -3.27
N THR A 157 -19.23 15.92 -2.85
CA THR A 157 -19.89 17.21 -3.10
C THR A 157 -19.55 17.72 -4.51
N PRO A 158 -20.50 17.74 -5.48
CA PRO A 158 -20.20 18.20 -6.83
C PRO A 158 -19.78 19.67 -6.85
N GLY A 159 -18.72 19.99 -7.59
CA GLY A 159 -18.20 21.36 -7.70
C GLY A 159 -17.31 21.81 -6.53
N ASP A 160 -17.15 21.00 -5.48
CA ASP A 160 -16.18 21.25 -4.41
C ASP A 160 -14.93 20.40 -4.63
N GLU A 161 -13.87 21.03 -5.12
CA GLU A 161 -12.59 20.35 -5.35
C GLU A 161 -11.97 19.75 -4.07
N LYS A 162 -12.29 20.28 -2.88
CA LYS A 162 -11.77 19.73 -1.62
C LYS A 162 -12.44 18.42 -1.25
N ALA A 163 -13.63 18.13 -1.78
CA ALA A 163 -14.28 16.83 -1.64
C ALA A 163 -13.37 15.70 -2.16
N PHE A 164 -12.50 15.98 -3.14
CA PHE A 164 -11.51 15.04 -3.65
C PHE A 164 -10.51 14.58 -2.58
N LEU A 165 -10.30 15.34 -1.52
CA LEU A 165 -9.33 15.00 -0.47
C LEU A 165 -9.93 14.20 0.68
N THR A 166 -11.26 14.06 0.70
CA THR A 166 -11.99 13.35 1.76
C THR A 166 -11.90 11.83 1.59
N SER A 167 -12.31 11.10 2.63
CA SER A 167 -12.41 9.64 2.63
C SER A 167 -13.63 9.15 3.42
N SER A 168 -14.18 7.99 3.04
CA SER A 168 -15.29 7.31 3.72
C SER A 168 -14.87 6.19 4.68
N CYS A 169 -13.58 6.11 5.04
CA CYS A 169 -13.05 5.03 5.88
C CYS A 169 -13.80 4.84 7.21
N PHE A 170 -14.25 5.93 7.83
CA PHE A 170 -15.00 5.87 9.08
C PHE A 170 -16.33 5.11 8.89
N HIS A 171 -17.13 5.46 7.88
CA HIS A 171 -18.39 4.77 7.60
C HIS A 171 -18.15 3.31 7.20
N LEU A 172 -17.15 3.06 6.35
CA LEU A 172 -16.77 1.70 5.97
C LEU A 172 -16.38 0.85 7.18
N ALA A 173 -15.62 1.41 8.13
CA ALA A 173 -15.26 0.70 9.36
C ALA A 173 -16.50 0.37 10.21
N HIS A 174 -17.44 1.32 10.37
CA HIS A 174 -18.67 1.10 11.14
C HIS A 174 -19.58 0.01 10.53
N MET A 175 -19.51 -0.19 9.22
CA MET A 175 -20.24 -1.27 8.54
C MET A 175 -19.48 -2.60 8.59
N ALA A 176 -18.16 -2.57 8.40
CA ALA A 176 -17.32 -3.78 8.29
C ALA A 176 -17.06 -4.45 9.65
N GLU A 177 -16.74 -3.67 10.69
CA GLU A 177 -16.39 -4.20 12.01
C GLU A 177 -17.44 -5.14 12.63
N PRO A 178 -18.75 -4.83 12.65
CA PRO A 178 -19.75 -5.74 13.19
C PRO A 178 -19.93 -7.03 12.37
N LEU A 179 -19.46 -7.06 11.13
CA LEU A 179 -19.46 -8.25 10.26
C LEU A 179 -18.17 -9.07 10.38
N GLY A 180 -17.24 -8.67 11.26
CA GLY A 180 -15.93 -9.31 11.38
C GLY A 180 -14.97 -8.96 10.23
N MET A 181 -15.29 -7.93 9.44
CA MET A 181 -14.44 -7.44 8.35
C MET A 181 -13.70 -6.17 8.75
N THR A 182 -12.70 -5.80 7.97
CA THR A 182 -11.95 -4.54 8.18
C THR A 182 -11.79 -3.75 6.90
N VAL A 183 -11.66 -2.43 7.00
CA VAL A 183 -11.41 -1.57 5.83
C VAL A 183 -10.11 -1.94 5.13
N ILE A 184 -9.05 -2.24 5.90
CA ILE A 184 -7.79 -2.67 5.32
C ILE A 184 -7.86 -4.08 4.73
N GLY A 185 -8.71 -4.97 5.26
CA GLY A 185 -9.02 -6.26 4.63
C GLY A 185 -9.65 -6.08 3.26
N MET A 186 -10.66 -5.22 3.16
CA MET A 186 -11.30 -4.86 1.89
C MET A 186 -10.31 -4.23 0.90
N CYS A 187 -9.50 -3.27 1.34
CA CYS A 187 -8.49 -2.65 0.46
C CYS A 187 -7.42 -3.64 0.01
N THR A 188 -7.02 -4.58 0.87
CA THR A 188 -6.03 -5.62 0.54
C THR A 188 -6.61 -6.58 -0.50
N TRP A 189 -7.87 -7.00 -0.33
CA TRP A 189 -8.58 -7.81 -1.31
C TRP A 189 -8.63 -7.13 -2.68
N ASP A 190 -9.07 -5.87 -2.73
CA ASP A 190 -9.14 -5.11 -3.97
C ASP A 190 -7.77 -4.98 -4.65
N ALA A 191 -6.70 -4.79 -3.88
CA ALA A 191 -5.35 -4.74 -4.41
C ALA A 191 -4.88 -6.11 -4.94
N MET A 192 -5.28 -7.23 -4.34
CA MET A 192 -5.07 -8.57 -4.93
C MET A 192 -5.83 -8.72 -6.24
N ARG A 193 -7.07 -8.23 -6.33
CA ARG A 193 -7.85 -8.21 -7.59
C ARG A 193 -7.20 -7.35 -8.67
N LEU A 194 -6.54 -6.26 -8.29
CA LEU A 194 -5.76 -5.44 -9.22
C LEU A 194 -4.58 -6.21 -9.83
N ILE A 195 -3.92 -7.06 -9.03
CA ILE A 195 -2.86 -7.94 -9.54
C ILE A 195 -3.46 -8.92 -10.56
N ASP A 196 -4.59 -9.55 -10.26
CA ASP A 196 -5.26 -10.45 -11.21
C ASP A 196 -5.57 -9.77 -12.54
N TYR A 197 -6.02 -8.51 -12.51
CA TYR A 197 -6.23 -7.72 -13.72
C TYR A 197 -4.94 -7.50 -14.51
N ALA A 198 -3.82 -7.20 -13.84
CA ALA A 198 -2.53 -7.06 -14.52
C ALA A 198 -2.10 -8.36 -15.23
N TYR A 199 -2.38 -9.52 -14.61
CA TYR A 199 -2.15 -10.83 -15.21
C TYR A 199 -3.09 -11.11 -16.39
N GLU A 200 -4.41 -10.84 -16.24
CA GLU A 200 -5.41 -11.04 -17.31
C GLU A 200 -5.13 -10.16 -18.53
N ARG A 201 -4.71 -8.92 -18.31
CA ARG A 201 -4.37 -7.99 -19.40
C ARG A 201 -3.17 -8.47 -20.22
N GLY A 202 -2.20 -9.14 -19.59
CA GLY A 202 -1.14 -9.87 -20.28
C GLY A 202 -0.12 -9.04 -21.09
N GLU A 203 -0.25 -7.71 -21.11
CA GLU A 203 0.59 -6.79 -21.90
C GLU A 203 1.95 -6.48 -21.25
N TRP A 204 2.06 -6.61 -19.93
CA TRP A 204 3.21 -6.14 -19.13
C TRP A 204 3.95 -7.28 -18.46
N ASP A 205 5.16 -6.99 -17.97
CA ASP A 205 5.92 -7.92 -17.14
C ASP A 205 5.36 -7.88 -15.72
N VAL A 206 4.64 -8.94 -15.38
CA VAL A 206 4.06 -9.20 -14.06
C VAL A 206 4.84 -10.26 -13.27
N GLU A 207 5.90 -10.83 -13.85
CA GLU A 207 6.81 -11.75 -13.15
C GLU A 207 7.69 -10.98 -12.16
N ASN A 208 8.06 -9.74 -12.52
CA ASN A 208 8.81 -8.81 -11.67
C ASN A 208 7.92 -7.75 -11.00
N LEU A 209 6.62 -8.02 -10.81
CA LEU A 209 5.64 -7.03 -10.35
C LEU A 209 6.12 -6.27 -9.10
N GLY A 210 6.25 -4.95 -9.25
CA GLY A 210 6.56 -4.05 -8.16
C GLY A 210 5.30 -3.47 -7.52
N ALA A 211 5.44 -2.96 -6.30
CA ALA A 211 4.39 -2.13 -5.71
C ALA A 211 5.01 -1.05 -4.80
N VAL A 212 4.44 0.14 -4.83
CA VAL A 212 4.85 1.27 -4.00
C VAL A 212 3.63 1.89 -3.34
N GLY A 213 3.83 2.43 -2.14
CA GLY A 213 2.76 3.09 -1.42
C GLY A 213 3.30 4.05 -0.37
N PHE A 214 2.65 5.19 -0.23
CA PHE A 214 2.99 6.20 0.75
C PHE A 214 1.83 6.45 1.71
N SER A 215 2.09 6.56 3.02
CA SER A 215 1.09 6.83 4.05
C SER A 215 0.03 5.72 4.11
N GLY A 216 -1.26 6.04 3.90
CA GLY A 216 -2.32 5.05 3.70
C GLY A 216 -2.07 4.09 2.52
N GLY A 217 -1.26 4.47 1.54
CA GLY A 217 -0.76 3.58 0.50
C GLY A 217 0.31 2.62 1.02
N GLY A 218 1.19 3.10 1.91
CA GLY A 218 2.18 2.28 2.61
C GLY A 218 1.51 1.24 3.52
N MET A 219 0.41 1.63 4.17
CA MET A 219 -0.48 0.70 4.88
C MET A 219 -0.97 -0.41 3.95
N GLN A 220 -1.66 -0.06 2.86
CA GLN A 220 -2.19 -1.04 1.93
C GLN A 220 -1.10 -1.97 1.39
N LEU A 221 0.07 -1.43 1.08
CA LEU A 221 1.19 -2.20 0.58
C LEU A 221 1.76 -3.16 1.62
N LEU A 222 1.86 -2.78 2.90
CA LEU A 222 2.30 -3.69 3.96
C LEU A 222 1.44 -4.95 3.97
N TRP A 223 0.12 -4.78 3.98
CA TRP A 223 -0.83 -5.89 4.02
C TRP A 223 -0.84 -6.71 2.72
N LEU A 224 -0.87 -6.04 1.56
CA LEU A 224 -0.80 -6.70 0.27
C LEU A 224 0.49 -7.53 0.14
N ALA A 225 1.65 -6.92 0.42
CA ALA A 225 2.92 -7.61 0.28
C ALA A 225 3.05 -8.75 1.29
N ALA A 226 2.52 -8.63 2.51
CA ALA A 226 2.55 -9.73 3.49
C ALA A 226 1.70 -10.95 3.07
N LEU A 227 0.57 -10.71 2.38
CA LEU A 227 -0.43 -11.74 2.07
C LEU A 227 -0.43 -12.22 0.61
N ASP A 228 0.14 -11.47 -0.32
CA ASP A 228 0.27 -11.83 -1.73
C ASP A 228 1.74 -11.87 -2.16
N GLU A 229 2.21 -13.07 -2.52
CA GLU A 229 3.60 -13.33 -2.91
C GLU A 229 3.92 -12.96 -4.36
N ARG A 230 2.92 -12.51 -5.13
CA ARG A 230 3.10 -11.99 -6.49
C ARG A 230 3.80 -10.62 -6.50
N VAL A 231 3.67 -9.83 -5.43
CA VAL A 231 4.47 -8.61 -5.25
C VAL A 231 5.91 -9.01 -4.96
N LYS A 232 6.85 -8.75 -5.89
CA LYS A 232 8.26 -9.16 -5.78
C LYS A 232 9.17 -8.10 -5.17
N ARG A 233 8.80 -6.83 -5.33
CA ARG A 233 9.55 -5.66 -4.87
C ARG A 233 8.58 -4.64 -4.29
N CYS A 234 8.79 -4.20 -3.05
CA CYS A 234 7.90 -3.23 -2.42
C CYS A 234 8.62 -2.05 -1.74
N VAL A 235 8.06 -0.84 -1.91
CA VAL A 235 8.47 0.37 -1.19
C VAL A 235 7.36 0.81 -0.24
N ILE A 236 7.52 0.53 1.05
CA ILE A 236 6.60 0.98 2.10
C ILE A 236 7.11 2.31 2.64
N SER A 237 6.48 3.42 2.25
CA SER A 237 6.86 4.76 2.71
C SER A 237 5.88 5.30 3.75
N GLY A 238 6.41 5.84 4.85
CA GLY A 238 5.63 6.56 5.87
C GLY A 238 4.62 5.71 6.64
N TYR A 239 4.87 4.40 6.83
CA TYR A 239 3.94 3.51 7.54
C TYR A 239 4.56 2.44 8.47
N LEU A 240 5.86 2.11 8.38
CA LEU A 240 6.43 1.02 9.19
C LEU A 240 6.82 1.49 10.62
N TYR A 241 5.81 1.74 11.45
CA TYR A 241 5.96 2.16 12.85
C TYR A 241 5.22 1.19 13.78
N GLY A 242 5.57 1.13 15.06
CA GLY A 242 4.89 0.26 16.03
C GLY A 242 3.46 0.73 16.38
N TYR A 243 2.57 -0.24 16.55
CA TYR A 243 1.15 -0.09 16.83
C TYR A 243 0.91 0.70 18.13
N LYS A 244 1.71 0.44 19.18
CA LYS A 244 1.56 1.12 20.47
C LYS A 244 1.68 2.64 20.34
N ASP A 245 2.75 3.10 19.72
CA ASP A 245 3.05 4.52 19.59
C ASP A 245 2.10 5.19 18.61
N ALA A 246 1.93 4.61 17.42
CA ALA A 246 1.21 5.26 16.34
C ALA A 246 -0.30 5.07 16.36
N LEU A 247 -0.83 3.96 16.90
CA LEU A 247 -2.27 3.68 16.87
C LEU A 247 -2.94 3.74 18.26
N MET A 248 -2.18 3.50 19.34
CA MET A 248 -2.72 3.57 20.71
C MET A 248 -2.42 4.88 21.44
N ILE A 249 -1.20 5.41 21.33
CA ILE A 249 -0.82 6.67 21.99
C ILE A 249 -1.30 7.87 21.18
N LEU A 250 -1.01 7.92 19.86
CA LEU A 250 -1.48 9.01 19.01
C LEU A 250 -3.00 8.99 18.80
N ASN A 251 -3.58 7.79 18.65
CA ASN A 251 -5.01 7.46 18.51
C ASN A 251 -5.89 8.30 17.56
N GLY A 252 -5.30 9.18 16.75
CA GLY A 252 -6.00 10.03 15.77
C GLY A 252 -5.90 9.52 14.33
N ASN A 253 -5.28 8.35 14.11
CA ASN A 253 -5.16 7.76 12.78
C ASN A 253 -6.54 7.37 12.23
N CYS A 254 -6.65 7.29 10.90
CA CYS A 254 -7.90 6.91 10.25
C CYS A 254 -8.37 5.52 10.67
N SER A 255 -9.69 5.30 10.76
CA SER A 255 -10.32 4.03 11.15
C SER A 255 -9.81 2.82 10.36
N CYS A 256 -9.35 3.00 9.13
CA CYS A 256 -8.80 1.90 8.32
C CYS A 256 -7.50 1.29 8.88
N ASN A 257 -6.84 1.93 9.85
CA ASN A 257 -5.63 1.40 10.49
C ASN A 257 -5.93 0.36 11.58
N TYR A 258 -7.19 0.27 12.02
CA TYR A 258 -7.55 -0.50 13.20
C TYR A 258 -8.11 -1.85 12.75
N VAL A 259 -7.35 -2.91 13.01
CA VAL A 259 -7.81 -4.29 12.86
C VAL A 259 -8.15 -4.82 14.25
N PRO A 260 -9.42 -5.16 14.54
CA PRO A 260 -9.80 -5.72 15.82
C PRO A 260 -8.92 -6.92 16.19
N ASN A 261 -8.49 -6.96 17.45
CA ASN A 261 -7.61 -7.99 18.00
C ASN A 261 -6.18 -8.11 17.45
N LEU A 262 -5.81 -7.44 16.36
CA LEU A 262 -4.46 -7.53 15.76
C LEU A 262 -3.33 -7.36 16.78
N TRP A 263 -3.42 -6.32 17.59
CA TRP A 263 -2.42 -5.96 18.61
C TRP A 263 -2.09 -7.09 19.59
N LYS A 264 -3.02 -8.05 19.80
CA LYS A 264 -2.79 -9.21 20.67
C LYS A 264 -1.76 -10.16 20.07
N HIS A 265 -1.65 -10.19 18.76
CA HIS A 265 -0.92 -11.20 17.99
C HIS A 265 0.39 -10.63 17.44
N TYR A 266 0.31 -9.49 16.76
CA TYR A 266 1.40 -8.94 15.95
C TYR A 266 1.52 -7.42 16.07
N ASP A 267 2.70 -6.92 15.76
CA ASP A 267 3.00 -5.52 15.48
C ASP A 267 3.42 -5.36 13.99
N MET A 268 3.61 -4.14 13.50
CA MET A 268 3.85 -3.88 12.08
C MET A 268 5.13 -4.54 11.56
N GLY A 269 6.17 -4.66 12.40
CA GLY A 269 7.40 -5.37 12.07
C GLY A 269 7.19 -6.88 11.86
N ASP A 270 6.29 -7.50 12.62
CA ASP A 270 5.94 -8.92 12.44
C ASP A 270 5.24 -9.13 11.10
N ILE A 271 4.28 -8.27 10.75
CA ILE A 271 3.57 -8.34 9.46
C ILE A 271 4.56 -8.12 8.31
N ALA A 272 5.43 -7.11 8.41
CA ALA A 272 6.44 -6.82 7.39
C ALA A 272 7.46 -7.94 7.24
N SER A 273 7.74 -8.71 8.29
CA SER A 273 8.65 -9.86 8.22
C SER A 273 8.15 -10.97 7.27
N LEU A 274 6.82 -11.07 7.06
CA LEU A 274 6.20 -12.03 6.12
C LEU A 274 6.54 -11.73 4.65
N ILE A 275 7.17 -10.58 4.37
CA ILE A 275 7.67 -10.21 3.05
C ILE A 275 8.97 -10.96 2.72
N ALA A 276 9.76 -11.35 3.73
CA ALA A 276 11.02 -12.08 3.53
C ALA A 276 10.80 -13.34 2.67
N PRO A 277 11.69 -13.64 1.70
CA PRO A 277 12.95 -12.96 1.37
C PRO A 277 12.84 -11.91 0.24
N ARG A 278 11.64 -11.45 -0.11
CA ARG A 278 11.42 -10.55 -1.26
C ARG A 278 12.03 -9.17 -1.02
N ARG A 279 12.25 -8.38 -2.07
CA ARG A 279 12.90 -7.07 -1.93
C ARG A 279 11.97 -6.09 -1.22
N LEU A 280 12.43 -5.53 -0.10
CA LEU A 280 11.71 -4.54 0.69
C LEU A 280 12.57 -3.30 0.91
N VAL A 281 11.99 -2.14 0.62
CA VAL A 281 12.52 -0.85 1.05
C VAL A 281 11.47 -0.18 1.93
N VAL A 282 11.92 0.33 3.07
CA VAL A 282 11.11 1.11 4.01
C VAL A 282 11.62 2.54 3.94
N GLN A 283 10.76 3.49 3.62
CA GLN A 283 11.11 4.91 3.65
C GLN A 283 10.45 5.60 4.84
N SER A 284 11.24 6.42 5.56
CA SER A 284 10.77 7.17 6.72
C SER A 284 11.33 8.58 6.69
N CYS A 285 10.55 9.54 7.17
CA CYS A 285 11.03 10.92 7.36
C CYS A 285 11.31 11.18 8.84
N ARG A 286 12.38 11.91 9.16
CA ARG A 286 12.83 12.16 10.54
C ARG A 286 11.78 12.85 11.40
N ASP A 287 11.08 13.83 10.84
CA ASP A 287 10.08 14.64 11.53
C ASP A 287 8.64 14.17 11.21
N ASP A 288 8.47 12.93 10.75
CA ASP A 288 7.15 12.36 10.56
C ASP A 288 6.49 12.05 11.90
N HIS A 289 5.53 12.90 12.28
CA HIS A 289 4.74 12.75 13.49
C HIS A 289 3.99 11.41 13.59
N LEU A 290 3.70 10.72 12.47
CA LEU A 290 3.01 9.42 12.50
C LEU A 290 3.87 8.30 13.07
N ASN A 291 5.19 8.49 13.15
CA ASN A 291 6.08 7.57 13.86
C ASN A 291 5.78 7.51 15.37
N GLY A 292 4.95 8.42 15.90
CA GLY A 292 4.59 8.47 17.31
C GLY A 292 5.57 9.28 18.14
N PRO A 293 5.35 9.35 19.46
CA PRO A 293 6.10 10.22 20.36
C PRO A 293 7.61 9.90 20.43
N ARG A 294 8.00 8.67 20.10
CA ARG A 294 9.42 8.24 20.07
C ARG A 294 10.09 8.43 18.71
N GLY A 295 9.38 8.97 17.71
CA GLY A 295 9.94 9.20 16.37
C GLY A 295 10.51 7.92 15.76
N LEU A 296 11.70 8.02 15.13
CA LEU A 296 12.31 6.90 14.43
C LEU A 296 12.67 5.70 15.30
N GLU A 297 12.79 5.83 16.63
CA GLU A 297 13.01 4.67 17.50
C GLU A 297 11.87 3.65 17.37
N ASN A 298 10.63 4.14 17.24
CA ASN A 298 9.48 3.29 16.99
C ASN A 298 9.56 2.54 15.65
N VAL A 299 10.24 3.11 14.65
CA VAL A 299 10.46 2.51 13.33
C VAL A 299 11.60 1.49 13.38
N TYR A 300 12.70 1.83 14.06
CA TYR A 300 13.86 0.95 14.19
C TYR A 300 13.48 -0.37 14.87
N GLU A 301 12.69 -0.32 15.94
CA GLU A 301 12.19 -1.52 16.62
C GLU A 301 11.43 -2.46 15.65
N GLN A 302 10.62 -1.91 14.74
CA GLN A 302 9.92 -2.73 13.73
C GLN A 302 10.90 -3.28 12.68
N LEU A 303 11.85 -2.47 12.22
CA LEU A 303 12.84 -2.89 11.23
C LEU A 303 13.78 -3.96 11.74
N GLU A 304 14.14 -3.96 13.02
CA GLU A 304 14.97 -5.03 13.59
C GLU A 304 14.26 -6.38 13.56
N VAL A 305 12.94 -6.41 13.78
CA VAL A 305 12.13 -7.64 13.58
C VAL A 305 12.20 -8.11 12.13
N VAL A 306 12.05 -7.19 11.18
CA VAL A 306 12.12 -7.52 9.74
C VAL A 306 13.53 -8.03 9.37
N LYS A 307 14.60 -7.35 9.79
CA LYS A 307 15.98 -7.76 9.52
C LYS A 307 16.29 -9.14 10.10
N ALA A 308 15.82 -9.43 11.32
CA ALA A 308 16.00 -10.74 11.94
C ALA A 308 15.38 -11.86 11.09
N ALA A 309 14.18 -11.63 10.53
CA ALA A 309 13.56 -12.58 9.61
C ALA A 309 14.37 -12.76 8.31
N TYR A 310 14.83 -11.66 7.70
CA TYR A 310 15.64 -11.74 6.48
C TYR A 310 16.97 -12.47 6.71
N ALA A 311 17.58 -12.33 7.88
CA ALA A 311 18.83 -13.01 8.23
C ALA A 311 18.71 -14.54 8.28
N LEU A 312 17.48 -15.10 8.37
CA LEU A 312 17.24 -16.54 8.28
C LEU A 312 17.35 -17.09 6.85
N TYR A 313 17.34 -16.21 5.84
CA TYR A 313 17.42 -16.59 4.44
C TYR A 313 18.83 -16.28 3.89
N PRO A 314 19.65 -17.30 3.55
CA PRO A 314 21.03 -17.08 3.12
C PRO A 314 21.19 -16.17 1.89
N GLU A 315 20.24 -16.24 0.96
CA GLU A 315 20.27 -15.50 -0.32
C GLU A 315 19.44 -14.21 -0.28
N ALA A 316 18.83 -13.86 0.85
CA ALA A 316 18.02 -12.66 0.95
C ALA A 316 18.91 -11.42 0.98
N VAL A 317 18.53 -10.42 0.19
CA VAL A 317 19.09 -9.08 0.39
C VAL A 317 18.35 -8.39 1.51
N ALA A 318 19.12 -7.92 2.50
CA ALA A 318 18.59 -7.22 3.66
C ALA A 318 17.66 -6.07 3.26
N PRO A 319 16.60 -5.80 4.06
CA PRO A 319 15.70 -4.70 3.81
C PRO A 319 16.46 -3.37 3.93
N ILE A 320 16.13 -2.42 3.06
CA ILE A 320 16.76 -1.09 3.06
C ILE A 320 15.88 -0.13 3.85
N HIS A 321 16.48 0.65 4.75
CA HIS A 321 15.82 1.77 5.42
C HIS A 321 16.28 3.09 4.82
N ASP A 322 15.43 3.70 4.01
CA ASP A 322 15.66 5.00 3.39
C ASP A 322 15.15 6.13 4.30
N ILE A 323 16.05 6.74 5.06
CA ILE A 323 15.72 7.84 5.99
C ILE A 323 15.91 9.18 5.29
N ARG A 324 14.87 10.01 5.31
CA ARG A 324 14.85 11.34 4.68
C ARG A 324 14.59 12.44 5.71
N GLU A 325 15.10 13.63 5.43
CA GLU A 325 14.84 14.80 6.25
C GLU A 325 13.43 15.36 6.02
N GLY A 326 12.86 16.00 7.04
CA GLY A 326 11.56 16.65 6.96
C GLY A 326 10.40 15.79 7.48
N ARG A 327 9.18 16.25 7.17
CA ARG A 327 7.91 15.72 7.69
C ARG A 327 7.37 14.60 6.80
N HIS A 328 6.15 14.14 7.10
CA HIS A 328 5.41 13.13 6.34
C HIS A 328 5.30 13.48 4.84
N ARG A 329 6.21 12.97 4.00
CA ARG A 329 6.30 13.23 2.55
C ARG A 329 6.90 12.04 1.80
N TRP A 330 6.51 11.86 0.54
CA TRP A 330 7.15 10.91 -0.38
C TRP A 330 8.45 11.47 -0.95
N HIS A 331 9.52 10.67 -0.93
CA HIS A 331 10.81 11.05 -1.53
C HIS A 331 11.14 10.11 -2.69
N LYS A 332 11.16 10.66 -3.91
CA LYS A 332 11.26 9.92 -5.18
C LYS A 332 12.57 9.16 -5.37
N GLU A 333 13.61 9.53 -4.64
CA GLU A 333 14.94 8.93 -4.66
C GLU A 333 14.90 7.44 -4.30
N VAL A 334 13.89 6.99 -3.56
CA VAL A 334 13.70 5.56 -3.23
C VAL A 334 13.39 4.70 -4.45
N LEU A 335 12.81 5.28 -5.50
CA LEU A 335 12.55 4.55 -6.74
C LEU A 335 13.86 4.10 -7.38
N ASP A 336 14.92 4.90 -7.27
CA ASP A 336 16.23 4.59 -7.85
C ASP A 336 16.95 3.46 -7.08
N VAL A 337 16.51 3.16 -5.85
CA VAL A 337 17.05 2.09 -4.99
C VAL A 337 16.44 0.74 -5.31
N ILE A 338 15.13 0.67 -5.57
CA ILE A 338 14.39 -0.59 -5.71
C ILE A 338 14.09 -0.97 -7.17
N LEU A 339 14.07 0.02 -8.05
CA LEU A 339 13.75 -0.06 -9.45
C LEU A 339 14.88 0.65 -10.21
N PRO A 340 16.09 0.04 -10.28
CA PRO A 340 17.19 0.66 -10.99
C PRO A 340 16.71 0.94 -12.40
N ALA A 341 16.77 2.22 -12.79
CA ALA A 341 16.39 2.66 -14.13
C ALA A 341 17.07 1.71 -15.12
N GLY A 342 16.29 1.16 -16.05
CA GLY A 342 16.80 0.28 -17.09
C GLY A 342 18.03 0.94 -17.68
N VAL A 343 19.20 0.35 -17.42
CA VAL A 343 20.45 0.81 -18.03
C VAL A 343 20.23 0.59 -19.52
N ASN A 344 20.11 1.71 -20.26
CA ASN A 344 20.03 1.73 -21.71
C ASN A 344 21.19 0.97 -22.34
#